data_AF-A0A5K0ZF51-F1
#
_entry.id   AF-A0A5K0ZF51-F1
#
_cell.length_a   1.000
_cell.length_b   1.000
_cell.length_c   1.000
_cell.angle_alpha   90.00
_cell.angle_beta   90.00
_cell.angle_gamma   90.00
#
_symmetry.space_group_name_H-M   'P 1'
#
loop_
_entity.id
_entity.type
_entity.pdbx_description
1 polymer ?
#
loop_
_entity_poly.entity_id
_entity_poly.type
_entity_poly.pdbx_seq_one_letter_code
_entity_poly.pdbx_strand_id
1 'polypeptide(L)'
;MCSTSSSFSTNSTYQQNLNTILFSLISTASKSGFTTATAGQSPDLAYGLAFCHGDISPSDCTSCTSDAATELVNHCPNGKSQ
;
A
#
# COMPACT_ATOMS: atom_id res chain seq x y z
N MET A 1 -5.05 1.25 10.53
CA MET A 1 -6.03 0.45 11.28
C MET A 1 -6.57 -0.63 10.36
N CYS A 2 -6.58 -1.89 10.79
CA CYS A 2 -7.08 -3.00 9.97
C CYS A 2 -8.61 -3.05 10.05
N SER A 3 -9.28 -3.32 8.92
CA SER A 3 -10.72 -3.59 8.96
C SER A 3 -10.99 -4.92 9.65
N THR A 4 -11.92 -4.93 10.61
CA THR A 4 -12.40 -6.15 11.27
C THR A 4 -13.53 -6.84 10.52
N SER A 5 -14.12 -6.16 9.53
CA SER A 5 -15.29 -6.64 8.77
C SER A 5 -14.94 -7.19 7.39
N SER A 6 -13.69 -7.07 6.95
CA SER A 6 -13.28 -7.46 5.60
C SER A 6 -11.85 -8.00 5.56
N SER A 7 -11.73 -9.26 5.14
CA SER A 7 -10.45 -9.93 4.88
C SER A 7 -10.37 -10.41 3.43
N PHE A 8 -9.18 -10.82 3.00
CA PHE A 8 -8.95 -11.49 1.73
C PHE A 8 -8.24 -12.82 1.96
N SER A 9 -8.41 -13.78 1.06
CA SER A 9 -7.72 -15.06 1.15
C SER A 9 -6.24 -14.93 0.77
N THR A 10 -5.37 -15.73 1.39
CA THR A 10 -3.97 -15.88 0.96
C THR A 10 -3.92 -16.32 -0.50
N ASN A 11 -2.99 -15.74 -1.27
CA ASN A 11 -2.81 -15.88 -2.71
C ASN A 11 -4.02 -15.44 -3.57
N SER A 12 -4.95 -14.67 -3.02
CA SER A 12 -6.07 -14.11 -3.78
C SER A 12 -5.61 -13.09 -4.83
N THR A 13 -6.46 -12.86 -5.83
CA THR A 13 -6.29 -11.77 -6.81
C THR A 13 -6.19 -10.42 -6.10
N TYR A 14 -7.03 -10.18 -5.07
CA TYR A 14 -6.92 -8.98 -4.24
C TYR A 14 -5.53 -8.82 -3.60
N GLN A 15 -4.93 -9.90 -3.06
CA GLN A 15 -3.58 -9.81 -2.49
C GLN A 15 -2.53 -9.45 -3.55
N GLN A 16 -2.64 -9.99 -4.77
CA GLN A 16 -1.74 -9.64 -5.86
C GLN A 16 -1.89 -8.16 -6.25
N ASN A 17 -3.13 -7.68 -6.37
CA ASN A 17 -3.43 -6.27 -6.66
C ASN A 17 -2.92 -5.35 -5.53
N LEU A 18 -3.05 -5.75 -4.27
CA LEU A 18 -2.50 -5.04 -3.12
C LEU A 18 -0.97 -4.91 -3.23
N ASN A 19 -0.28 -6.01 -3.54
CA ASN A 19 1.18 -5.97 -3.74
C ASN A 19 1.59 -5.06 -4.90
N THR A 20 0.82 -5.07 -6.00
CA THR A 20 1.04 -4.16 -7.15
C THR A 20 0.94 -2.70 -6.74
N ILE A 21 -0.12 -2.31 -6.01
CA ILE A 21 -0.26 -0.91 -5.59
C ILE A 21 0.83 -0.53 -4.58
N LEU A 22 1.19 -1.39 -3.62
CA LEU A 22 2.26 -1.09 -2.65
C LEU A 22 3.59 -0.80 -3.36
N PHE A 23 3.96 -1.63 -4.34
CA PHE A 23 5.17 -1.39 -5.13
C PHE A 23 5.10 -0.06 -5.93
N SER A 24 3.97 0.21 -6.57
CA SER A 24 3.76 1.46 -7.33
C SER A 24 3.85 2.70 -6.44
N LEU A 25 3.27 2.63 -5.24
CA LEU A 25 3.26 3.72 -4.27
C LEU A 25 4.69 4.03 -3.78
N ILE A 26 5.44 3.01 -3.37
CA ILE A 26 6.84 3.17 -2.91
C ILE A 26 7.71 3.80 -4.01
N SER A 27 7.57 3.33 -5.27
CA SER A 27 8.39 3.83 -6.39
C SER A 27 8.08 5.27 -6.81
N THR A 28 6.84 5.72 -6.59
CA THR A 28 6.36 7.02 -7.10
C THR A 28 6.37 8.10 -6.02
N ALA A 29 6.07 7.74 -4.77
CA ALA A 29 6.00 8.69 -3.66
C ALA A 29 7.32 9.45 -3.45
N SER A 30 8.47 8.79 -3.65
CA SER A 30 9.79 9.42 -3.52
C SER A 30 10.08 10.51 -4.56
N LYS A 31 9.35 10.53 -5.67
CA LYS A 31 9.51 11.51 -6.74
C LYS A 31 8.56 12.69 -6.60
N SER A 32 7.33 12.44 -6.16
CA SER A 32 6.25 13.44 -6.13
C SER A 32 5.87 13.90 -4.73
N GLY A 33 6.36 13.25 -3.66
CA GLY A 33 5.94 13.48 -2.27
C GLY A 33 4.53 12.96 -1.95
N PHE A 34 3.70 12.73 -2.96
CA PHE A 34 2.36 12.17 -2.85
C PHE A 34 1.97 11.40 -4.11
N THR A 35 1.30 10.26 -3.95
CA THR A 35 0.81 9.47 -5.09
C THR A 35 -0.37 8.59 -4.68
N THR A 36 -1.20 8.23 -5.67
CA THR A 36 -2.31 7.29 -5.53
C THR A 36 -2.13 6.16 -6.54
N ALA A 37 -2.53 4.94 -6.18
CA ALA A 37 -2.48 3.80 -7.08
C ALA A 37 -3.78 2.97 -6.98
N THR A 38 -4.14 2.33 -8.09
CA THR A 38 -5.28 1.42 -8.18
C THR A 38 -4.85 0.19 -8.97
N ALA A 39 -5.31 -1.01 -8.58
CA ALA A 39 -5.06 -2.23 -9.34
C ALA A 39 -6.26 -3.18 -9.29
N GLY A 40 -6.51 -3.88 -10.40
CA GLY A 40 -7.59 -4.84 -10.52
C GLY A 40 -8.91 -4.25 -10.98
N GLN A 41 -9.98 -5.03 -10.79
CA GLN A 41 -11.37 -4.71 -11.10
C GLN A 41 -12.27 -5.38 -10.05
N SER A 42 -13.53 -4.96 -9.93
CA SER A 42 -14.48 -5.60 -9.00
C SER A 42 -14.57 -7.12 -9.25
N PRO A 43 -14.50 -7.97 -8.20
CA PRO A 43 -14.53 -7.66 -6.76
C PRO A 43 -13.15 -7.46 -6.10
N ASP A 44 -12.05 -7.59 -6.85
CA ASP A 44 -10.67 -7.58 -6.36
C ASP A 44 -9.95 -6.23 -6.49
N LEU A 45 -10.70 -5.16 -6.76
CA LEU A 45 -10.17 -3.82 -6.93
C LEU A 45 -9.52 -3.32 -5.63
N ALA A 46 -8.26 -2.91 -5.72
CA ALA A 46 -7.49 -2.34 -4.63
C ALA A 46 -7.17 -0.87 -4.93
N TYR A 47 -7.25 -0.03 -3.89
CA TYR A 47 -6.90 1.38 -3.92
C TYR A 47 -5.88 1.67 -2.82
N GLY A 48 -5.01 2.64 -3.05
CA GLY A 48 -4.08 3.10 -2.02
C GLY A 48 -3.47 4.45 -2.36
N LEU A 49 -2.88 5.06 -1.35
CA LEU A 49 -2.13 6.31 -1.45
C LEU A 49 -0.88 6.23 -0.58
N ALA A 50 0.14 6.99 -0.96
CA ALA A 50 1.33 7.20 -0.16
C ALA A 50 1.68 8.67 -0.15
N PHE A 51 2.17 9.13 1.00
CA PHE A 51 2.52 10.51 1.26
C PHE A 51 3.84 10.54 2.04
N CYS A 52 4.73 11.43 1.63
CA CYS A 52 6.01 11.70 2.27
C CYS A 52 6.04 13.14 2.72
N HIS A 53 6.66 13.38 3.89
CA HIS A 53 6.79 14.72 4.42
C HIS A 53 7.72 15.57 3.53
N GLY A 54 7.49 16.88 3.47
CA GLY A 54 8.19 17.75 2.51
C GLY A 54 9.66 18.04 2.85
N ASP A 55 10.13 17.67 4.04
CA ASP A 55 11.47 17.94 4.56
C ASP A 55 12.41 16.71 4.55
N ILE A 56 11.93 15.55 4.08
CA ILE A 56 12.73 14.32 4.00
C ILE A 56 13.29 14.11 2.59
N SER A 57 14.42 13.39 2.50
CA SER A 57 15.02 13.06 1.20
C SER A 57 14.17 12.02 0.44
N PRO A 58 14.30 11.93 -0.91
CA PRO A 58 13.66 10.86 -1.68
C PRO A 58 14.00 9.45 -1.19
N SER A 59 15.24 9.24 -0.71
CA SER A 59 15.66 7.98 -0.08
C SER A 59 14.92 7.71 1.21
N ASP A 60 14.78 8.70 2.09
CA ASP A 60 14.06 8.54 3.36
C ASP A 60 12.57 8.30 3.12
N CYS A 61 11.99 8.97 2.11
CA CYS A 61 10.62 8.71 1.67
C CYS A 61 10.44 7.28 1.18
N THR A 62 11.39 6.75 0.40
CA THR A 62 11.37 5.36 -0.07
C THR A 62 11.45 4.39 1.10
N SER A 63 12.37 4.61 2.05
CA SER A 63 12.49 3.78 3.24
C SER A 63 11.21 3.81 4.09
N CYS A 64 10.69 5.00 4.37
CA CYS A 64 9.48 5.18 5.18
C CYS A 64 8.25 4.52 4.56
N THR A 65 8.07 4.66 3.24
CA THR A 65 6.93 4.02 2.54
C THR A 65 7.09 2.51 2.44
N SER A 66 8.32 2.00 2.32
CA SER A 66 8.60 0.57 2.35
C SER A 66 8.33 -0.02 3.73
N ASP A 67 8.81 0.63 4.79
CA ASP A 67 8.57 0.20 6.18
C ASP A 67 7.06 0.22 6.49
N ALA A 68 6.36 1.28 6.09
CA ALA A 68 4.90 1.36 6.25
C ALA A 68 4.16 0.23 5.52
N ALA A 69 4.62 -0.18 4.33
CA ALA A 69 4.04 -1.30 3.60
C ALA A 69 4.29 -2.65 4.32
N THR A 70 5.49 -2.85 4.86
CA THR A 70 5.83 -4.04 5.66
C THR A 70 4.99 -4.09 6.95
N GLU A 71 4.91 -2.97 7.68
CA GLU A 71 4.12 -2.87 8.89
C GLU A 71 2.63 -3.10 8.61
N LEU A 72 2.11 -2.60 7.49
CA LEU A 72 0.73 -2.87 7.07
C LEU A 72 0.46 -4.38 6.94
N VAL A 73 1.34 -5.11 6.25
CA VAL A 73 1.20 -6.56 6.04
C VAL A 73 1.34 -7.34 7.35
N ASN A 74 2.23 -6.91 8.23
CA ASN A 74 2.49 -7.57 9.52
C ASN A 74 1.35 -7.33 10.53
N HIS A 75 0.85 -6.09 10.61
CA HIS A 75 -0.19 -5.70 11.57
C HIS A 75 -1.60 -6.08 11.08
N CYS A 76 -1.82 -6.14 9.77
CA CYS A 76 -3.09 -6.50 9.15
C CYS A 76 -2.98 -7.79 8.33
N PRO A 77 -2.65 -8.93 8.94
CA PRO A 77 -2.52 -10.18 8.20
C PRO A 77 -3.86 -10.53 7.57
N ASN A 78 -3.91 -10.53 6.23
CA ASN A 78 -5.11 -10.80 5.42
C ASN A 78 -6.28 -9.83 5.66
N GLY A 79 -6.10 -8.75 6.41
CA GLY A 79 -7.13 -7.73 6.65
C GLY A 79 -7.08 -6.69 5.54
N LYS A 80 -8.24 -6.34 4.97
CA LYS A 80 -8.30 -5.11 4.16
C LYS A 80 -8.13 -3.92 5.10
N SER A 81 -7.38 -2.89 4.71
CA SER A 81 -7.32 -1.64 5.47
C SER A 81 -8.58 -0.80 5.20
N GLN A 82 -9.07 -0.09 6.22
CA GLN A 82 -10.07 0.97 6.03
C GLN A 82 -9.45 2.21 5.39
#